data_AF-A0A8S3DU49-F1
#
_entry.id   AF-A0A8S3DU49-F1
#
_cell.length_a   1.000
_cell.length_b   1.000
_cell.length_c   1.000
_cell.angle_alpha   90.00
_cell.angle_beta   90.00
_cell.angle_gamma   90.00
#
_symmetry.space_group_name_H-M   'P 1'
#
loop_
_entity.id
_entity.type
_entity.pdbx_description
1 polymer ?
#
loop_
_entity_poly.entity_id
_entity_poly.type
_entity_poly.pdbx_seq_one_letter_code
_entity_poly.pdbx_strand_id
1 'polypeptide(L)'
;MAFFNCLFSIIKKLTILAVLVAIVIPIYYNSTNPKYLGLRLLHSLISIKNIFVSDADRPMLSPEYRAFESMLRRRPLFQIDPNLDPLELAKNIRASFPLDTIMPRSSSCHVDKHAYENEGHSVDAHWIHHERAKPKLDADRIIIYLHGGGYIVGDVQAYSGFECHLSRLFNVTVIHLEYRLVPEHPLPAAVDDALTLYRALLHGGIPASRLAIMGDSAGGGLTLLT
;
A
#
# COMPACT_ATOMS: atom_id res chain seq x y z
N MET A 1 -1.24 42.74 30.48
CA MET A 1 -2.13 42.92 29.30
C MET A 1 -1.48 42.50 27.98
N ALA A 2 -0.23 42.87 27.68
CA ALA A 2 0.41 42.53 26.39
C ALA A 2 0.53 41.01 26.08
N PHE A 3 0.81 40.18 27.10
CA PHE A 3 0.93 38.72 26.94
C PHE A 3 -0.37 38.05 26.49
N PHE A 4 -1.51 38.42 27.10
CA PHE A 4 -2.83 37.88 26.75
C PHE A 4 -3.26 38.27 25.34
N ASN A 5 -2.96 39.50 24.91
CA ASN A 5 -3.26 39.96 23.54
C ASN A 5 -2.41 39.22 22.49
N CYS A 6 -1.14 38.91 22.81
CA CYS A 6 -0.27 38.11 21.94
C CYS A 6 -0.78 36.66 21.81
N LEU A 7 -1.09 36.02 22.94
CA LEU A 7 -1.62 34.66 22.98
C LEU A 7 -2.95 34.54 22.20
N PHE A 8 -3.86 35.50 22.38
CA PHE A 8 -5.13 35.52 21.67
C PHE A 8 -4.96 35.70 20.15
N SER A 9 -3.98 36.51 19.72
CA SER A 9 -3.63 36.68 18.31
C SER A 9 -3.09 35.39 17.68
N ILE A 10 -2.24 34.65 18.41
CA ILE A 10 -1.71 33.36 17.97
C ILE A 10 -2.82 32.32 17.86
N ILE A 11 -3.68 32.20 18.88
CA ILE A 11 -4.83 31.28 18.85
C ILE A 11 -5.73 31.59 17.66
N LYS A 12 -6.06 32.86 17.42
CA LYS A 12 -6.91 33.27 16.28
C LYS A 12 -6.29 32.86 14.93
N LYS A 13 -4.98 33.02 14.75
CA LYS A 13 -4.27 32.60 13.52
C LYS A 13 -4.29 31.08 13.34
N LEU A 14 -4.08 30.32 14.41
CA LEU A 14 -4.12 28.86 14.37
C LEU A 14 -5.53 28.33 14.08
N THR A 15 -6.56 28.95 14.64
CA THR A 15 -7.96 28.59 14.35
C THR A 15 -8.33 28.86 12.89
N ILE A 16 -7.90 30.01 12.33
CA ILE A 16 -8.14 30.33 10.92
C ILE A 16 -7.42 29.34 10.00
N LEU A 17 -6.18 28.96 10.33
CA LEU A 17 -5.42 27.97 9.56
C LEU A 17 -6.10 26.58 9.62
N ALA A 18 -6.58 26.17 10.79
CA ALA A 18 -7.32 24.92 10.95
C ALA A 18 -8.62 24.90 10.12
N VAL A 19 -9.37 26.02 10.09
CA VAL A 19 -10.58 26.16 9.26
C VAL A 19 -10.26 26.08 7.77
N LEU A 20 -9.19 26.75 7.31
CA LEU A 20 -8.76 26.70 5.91
C LEU A 20 -8.37 25.29 5.47
N VAL A 21 -7.54 24.60 6.27
CA VAL A 21 -7.02 23.27 5.94
C VAL A 21 -8.10 22.18 6.06
N ALA A 22 -8.95 22.25 7.08
CA ALA A 22 -9.93 21.19 7.36
C ALA A 22 -11.25 21.35 6.59
N ILE A 23 -11.60 22.56 6.14
CA ILE A 23 -12.92 22.87 5.57
C ILE A 23 -12.81 23.41 4.15
N VAL A 24 -12.06 24.49 3.94
CA VAL A 24 -12.07 25.23 2.65
C VAL A 24 -11.38 24.43 1.54
N ILE A 25 -10.18 23.90 1.79
CA ILE A 25 -9.43 23.14 0.79
C ILE A 25 -10.21 21.89 0.34
N PRO A 26 -10.73 21.03 1.23
CA PRO A 26 -11.47 19.84 0.79
C PRO A 26 -12.77 20.14 0.05
N ILE A 27 -13.50 21.21 0.43
CA ILE A 27 -14.70 21.66 -0.30
C ILE A 27 -14.33 22.18 -1.69
N TYR A 28 -13.26 22.97 -1.80
CA TYR A 28 -12.78 23.50 -3.09
C TYR A 28 -12.42 22.38 -4.08
N TYR A 29 -11.83 21.29 -3.61
CA TYR A 29 -11.50 20.12 -4.42
C TYR A 29 -12.64 19.09 -4.53
N ASN A 30 -13.85 19.42 -4.06
CA ASN A 30 -15.02 18.51 -4.01
C ASN A 30 -14.71 17.15 -3.36
N SER A 31 -13.75 17.14 -2.43
CA SER A 31 -13.15 15.95 -1.80
C SER A 31 -13.84 15.56 -0.48
N THR A 32 -14.93 16.24 -0.13
CA THR A 32 -15.63 16.04 1.15
C THR A 32 -17.14 15.94 1.02
N ASN A 33 -17.68 14.84 1.55
CA ASN A 33 -19.08 14.75 1.92
C ASN A 33 -19.30 15.52 3.24
N PRO A 34 -20.19 16.52 3.30
CA PRO A 34 -20.39 17.39 4.46
C PRO A 34 -20.80 16.62 5.72
N LYS A 35 -21.36 15.42 5.59
CA LYS A 35 -21.74 14.55 6.73
C LYS A 35 -20.55 14.16 7.63
N TYR A 36 -19.33 14.14 7.10
CA TYR A 36 -18.13 13.70 7.85
C TYR A 36 -17.24 14.85 8.32
N LEU A 37 -17.64 16.11 8.09
CA LEU A 37 -16.83 17.28 8.45
C LEU A 37 -16.58 17.36 9.96
N GLY A 38 -17.60 17.07 10.77
CA GLY A 38 -17.48 17.02 12.23
C GLY A 38 -16.50 15.96 12.72
N LEU A 39 -16.52 14.77 12.12
CA LEU A 39 -15.59 13.69 12.48
C LEU A 39 -14.13 14.04 12.16
N ARG A 40 -13.89 14.70 11.02
CA ARG A 40 -12.55 15.15 10.63
C ARG A 40 -12.02 16.29 11.50
N LEU A 41 -12.89 17.24 11.88
CA LEU A 41 -12.54 18.29 12.83
C LEU A 41 -12.21 17.68 14.20
N LEU A 42 -13.00 16.72 14.66
CA LEU A 42 -12.73 15.99 15.90
C LEU A 42 -11.40 15.21 15.83
N HIS A 43 -11.15 14.46 14.76
CA HIS A 43 -9.88 13.76 14.54
C HIS A 43 -8.68 14.72 14.53
N SER A 44 -8.83 15.88 13.88
CA SER A 44 -7.79 16.92 13.85
C SER A 44 -7.56 17.50 15.23
N LEU A 45 -8.60 17.80 16.00
CA LEU A 45 -8.51 18.28 17.38
C LEU A 45 -7.85 17.26 18.32
N ILE A 46 -8.16 15.97 18.16
CA ILE A 46 -7.52 14.88 18.90
C ILE A 46 -6.04 14.77 18.50
N SER A 47 -5.73 14.94 17.22
CA SER A 47 -4.35 14.89 16.70
C SER A 47 -3.50 16.08 17.13
N ILE A 48 -4.10 17.26 17.34
CA ILE A 48 -3.43 18.45 17.88
C ILE A 48 -2.84 18.19 19.27
N LYS A 49 -3.43 17.29 20.08
CA LYS A 49 -2.86 16.86 21.36
C LYS A 49 -1.42 16.35 21.21
N ASN A 50 -1.11 15.68 20.10
CA ASN A 50 0.21 15.11 19.83
C ASN A 50 1.21 16.12 19.22
N ILE A 51 0.73 17.28 18.75
CA ILE A 51 1.57 18.36 18.21
C ILE A 51 2.38 19.02 19.32
N PHE A 52 1.78 19.17 20.52
CA PHE A 52 2.43 19.81 21.67
C PHE A 52 3.29 18.85 22.50
N VAL A 53 3.28 17.56 22.18
CA VAL A 53 4.22 16.61 22.76
C VAL A 53 5.56 16.84 22.07
N SER A 54 6.58 17.19 22.86
CA SER A 54 7.95 17.36 22.35
C SER A 54 8.40 16.06 21.67
N ASP A 55 9.24 16.14 20.63
CA ASP A 55 9.68 14.94 19.89
C ASP A 55 10.35 13.89 20.82
N ALA A 56 10.91 14.32 21.94
CA ALA A 56 11.50 13.45 22.97
C ALA A 56 10.47 12.71 23.83
N ASP A 57 9.26 13.28 23.98
CA ASP A 57 8.18 12.74 24.83
C ASP A 57 7.11 11.96 24.03
N ARG A 58 7.16 11.98 22.69
CA ARG A 58 6.33 11.11 21.85
C ARG A 58 6.77 9.66 22.09
N PRO A 59 5.86 8.66 22.07
CA PRO A 59 6.24 7.26 22.15
C PRO A 59 7.33 7.00 21.10
N MET A 60 8.55 6.90 21.61
CA MET A 60 9.75 6.88 20.82
C MET A 60 9.70 5.61 19.97
N LEU A 61 9.87 5.74 18.66
CA LEU A 61 10.26 4.63 17.80
C LEU A 61 11.39 3.86 18.50
N SER A 62 11.28 2.53 18.51
CA SER A 62 12.21 1.68 19.25
C SER A 62 13.66 1.97 18.83
N PRO A 63 14.66 1.70 19.69
CA PRO A 63 16.06 1.85 19.30
C PRO A 63 16.40 1.15 17.98
N GLU A 64 15.79 -0.01 17.72
CA GLU A 64 15.94 -0.78 16.49
C GLU A 64 15.36 -0.03 15.29
N TYR A 65 14.18 0.59 15.43
CA TYR A 65 13.58 1.38 14.36
C TYR A 65 14.42 2.61 14.03
N ARG A 66 15.00 3.30 15.03
CA ARG A 66 15.91 4.44 14.79
C ARG A 66 17.19 4.02 14.09
N ALA A 67 17.73 2.85 14.44
CA ALA A 67 18.90 2.29 13.77
C ALA A 67 18.58 1.99 12.30
N PHE A 68 17.42 1.39 12.03
CA PHE A 68 16.93 1.14 10.68
C PHE A 68 16.71 2.45 9.89
N GLU A 69 16.03 3.44 10.47
CA GLU A 69 15.84 4.76 9.87
C GLU A 69 17.19 5.45 9.57
N SER A 70 18.14 5.36 10.49
CA SER A 70 19.50 5.91 10.29
C SER A 70 20.23 5.22 9.15
N MET A 71 20.02 3.91 8.97
CA MET A 71 20.52 3.16 7.81
C MET A 71 19.91 3.68 6.51
N LEU A 72 18.59 3.87 6.46
CA LEU A 72 17.88 4.39 5.28
C LEU A 72 18.32 5.82 4.91
N ARG A 73 18.61 6.67 5.91
CA ARG A 73 19.07 8.04 5.69
C ARG A 73 20.50 8.15 5.17
N ARG A 74 21.34 7.13 5.37
CA ARG A 74 22.75 7.14 4.91
C ARG A 74 22.90 7.01 3.40
N ARG A 75 21.93 6.39 2.73
CA ARG A 75 21.97 6.18 1.29
C ARG A 75 20.55 6.28 0.72
N PRO A 76 20.24 7.28 -0.12
CA PRO A 76 18.93 7.33 -0.76
C PRO A 76 18.73 6.05 -1.58
N LEU A 77 17.57 5.42 -1.42
CA LEU A 77 17.23 4.16 -2.11
C LEU A 77 17.19 4.34 -3.63
N PHE A 78 16.89 5.57 -4.09
CA PHE A 78 16.83 5.93 -5.49
C PHE A 78 17.42 7.33 -5.71
N GLN A 79 18.19 7.51 -6.78
CA GLN A 79 18.52 8.82 -7.32
C GLN A 79 17.61 9.05 -8.52
N ILE A 80 16.77 10.09 -8.45
CA ILE A 80 15.84 10.45 -9.52
C ILE A 80 16.43 11.62 -10.30
N ASP A 81 16.81 11.39 -11.55
CA ASP A 81 17.11 12.48 -12.49
C ASP A 81 15.78 13.01 -13.05
N PRO A 82 15.40 14.26 -12.76
CA PRO A 82 14.13 14.83 -13.22
C PRO A 82 14.07 15.03 -14.74
N ASN A 83 15.19 14.94 -15.45
CA ASN A 83 15.24 15.09 -16.91
C ASN A 83 15.23 13.76 -17.67
N LEU A 84 15.33 12.64 -16.95
CA LEU A 84 15.29 11.31 -17.57
C LEU A 84 13.87 11.04 -18.09
N ASP A 85 13.80 10.39 -19.25
CA ASP A 85 12.53 9.91 -19.79
C ASP A 85 11.80 9.03 -18.74
N PRO A 86 10.50 9.26 -18.45
CA PRO A 86 9.79 8.54 -17.40
C PRO A 86 9.76 7.02 -17.58
N LEU A 87 9.78 6.52 -18.82
CA LEU A 87 9.80 5.09 -19.10
C LEU A 87 11.17 4.50 -18.76
N GLU A 88 12.25 5.19 -19.12
CA GLU A 88 13.61 4.81 -18.74
C GLU A 88 13.83 4.91 -17.22
N LEU A 89 13.27 5.93 -16.57
CA LEU A 89 13.28 6.03 -15.11
C LEU A 89 12.57 4.83 -14.47
N ALA A 90 11.38 4.46 -14.96
CA ALA A 90 10.64 3.31 -14.45
C ALA A 90 11.42 2.01 -14.61
N LYS A 91 12.03 1.76 -15.78
CA LYS A 91 12.90 0.59 -16.02
C LYS A 91 14.06 0.53 -15.02
N ASN A 92 14.74 1.65 -14.78
CA ASN A 92 15.88 1.71 -13.87
C ASN A 92 15.48 1.42 -12.41
N ILE A 93 14.35 1.96 -11.97
CA ILE A 93 13.84 1.74 -10.60
C ILE A 93 13.38 0.27 -10.46
N ARG A 94 12.68 -0.29 -11.45
CA ARG A 94 12.25 -1.71 -11.45
C ARG A 94 13.45 -2.66 -11.32
N ALA A 95 14.52 -2.43 -12.07
CA ALA A 95 15.73 -3.24 -12.02
C ALA A 95 16.49 -3.16 -10.67
N SER A 96 16.18 -2.15 -9.84
CA SER A 96 16.88 -1.87 -8.59
C SER A 96 16.01 -2.10 -7.35
N PHE A 97 14.81 -2.69 -7.50
CA PHE A 97 13.86 -2.86 -6.40
C PHE A 97 14.23 -4.09 -5.53
N PRO A 98 14.79 -3.91 -4.32
CA PRO A 98 15.62 -4.94 -3.67
C PRO A 98 14.83 -5.84 -2.69
N LEU A 99 13.51 -5.97 -2.86
CA LEU A 99 12.67 -6.62 -1.85
C LEU A 99 12.99 -8.12 -1.72
N ASP A 100 13.35 -8.76 -2.83
CA ASP A 100 13.82 -10.15 -2.88
C ASP A 100 15.11 -10.37 -2.09
N THR A 101 15.99 -9.37 -2.04
CA THR A 101 17.25 -9.43 -1.30
C THR A 101 17.02 -9.32 0.20
N ILE A 102 16.01 -8.54 0.62
CA ILE A 102 15.65 -8.35 2.03
C ILE A 102 14.85 -9.57 2.54
N MET A 103 13.96 -10.10 1.71
CA MET A 103 13.09 -11.24 2.04
C MET A 103 13.20 -12.32 0.97
N PRO A 104 14.31 -13.08 0.94
CA PRO A 104 14.53 -14.07 -0.10
C PRO A 104 13.50 -15.19 -0.04
N ARG A 105 13.11 -15.67 -1.22
CA ARG A 105 12.22 -16.81 -1.35
C ARG A 105 12.88 -18.08 -0.83
N SER A 106 12.21 -18.77 0.09
CA SER A 106 12.62 -20.09 0.60
C SER A 106 12.57 -21.15 -0.50
N SER A 107 13.45 -22.16 -0.45
CA SER A 107 13.40 -23.32 -1.33
C SER A 107 12.14 -24.17 -1.15
N SER A 108 11.49 -24.06 0.01
CA SER A 108 10.21 -24.71 0.33
C SER A 108 8.99 -23.93 -0.22
N CYS A 109 9.23 -22.98 -1.13
CA CYS A 109 8.20 -22.18 -1.75
C CYS A 109 7.94 -22.60 -3.19
N HIS A 110 6.68 -22.79 -3.52
CA HIS A 110 6.22 -23.09 -4.88
C HIS A 110 5.52 -21.87 -5.46
N VAL A 111 5.79 -21.61 -6.75
CA VAL A 111 5.24 -20.48 -7.50
C VAL A 111 4.79 -21.00 -8.85
N ASP A 112 3.48 -21.02 -9.07
CA ASP A 112 2.87 -21.51 -10.30
C ASP A 112 2.22 -20.35 -11.04
N LYS A 113 2.54 -20.18 -12.33
CA LYS A 113 1.95 -19.12 -13.15
C LYS A 113 0.58 -19.56 -13.69
N HIS A 114 -0.39 -18.67 -13.57
CA HIS A 114 -1.75 -18.81 -14.08
C HIS A 114 -2.14 -17.55 -14.84
N ALA A 115 -3.03 -17.72 -15.83
CA ALA A 115 -3.68 -16.60 -16.51
C ALA A 115 -5.17 -16.63 -16.18
N TYR A 116 -5.75 -15.45 -15.96
CA TYR A 116 -7.16 -15.27 -15.66
C TYR A 116 -7.76 -14.33 -16.69
N GLU A 117 -8.98 -14.64 -17.13
CA GLU A 117 -9.72 -13.83 -18.08
C GLU A 117 -11.11 -13.54 -17.55
N ASN A 118 -11.55 -12.28 -17.67
CA ASN A 118 -12.92 -11.87 -17.43
C ASN A 118 -13.30 -10.77 -18.42
N GLU A 119 -14.44 -10.93 -19.10
CA GLU A 119 -14.97 -9.93 -20.05
C GLU A 119 -13.96 -9.52 -21.14
N GLY A 120 -13.13 -10.46 -21.61
CA GLY A 120 -12.12 -10.21 -22.65
C GLY A 120 -10.87 -9.48 -22.16
N HIS A 121 -10.76 -9.22 -20.86
CA HIS A 121 -9.56 -8.69 -20.22
C HIS A 121 -8.78 -9.81 -19.54
N SER A 122 -7.48 -9.93 -19.82
CA SER A 122 -6.62 -11.01 -19.32
C SER A 122 -5.51 -10.47 -18.43
N VAL A 123 -5.24 -11.19 -17.34
CA VAL A 123 -4.20 -10.85 -16.36
C VAL A 123 -3.40 -12.09 -15.98
N ASP A 124 -2.09 -11.90 -15.80
CA ASP A 124 -1.20 -12.91 -15.27
C ASP A 124 -1.21 -12.86 -13.73
N ALA A 125 -1.19 -14.04 -13.10
CA ALA A 125 -1.08 -14.16 -11.66
C ALA A 125 -0.25 -15.38 -11.26
N HIS A 126 0.31 -15.36 -10.07
CA HIS A 126 1.16 -16.44 -9.57
C HIS A 126 0.60 -17.00 -8.26
N TRP A 127 0.38 -18.31 -8.23
CA TRP A 127 -0.02 -19.02 -7.02
C TRP A 127 1.21 -19.36 -6.22
N ILE A 128 1.29 -18.79 -5.03
CA ILE A 128 2.42 -18.90 -4.12
C ILE A 128 1.98 -19.67 -2.89
N HIS A 129 2.64 -20.78 -2.65
CA HIS A 129 2.36 -21.59 -1.48
C HIS A 129 3.63 -22.23 -0.89
N HIS A 130 3.69 -22.26 0.43
CA HIS A 130 4.75 -22.95 1.16
C HIS A 130 4.45 -24.46 1.22
N GLU A 131 5.44 -25.35 1.14
CA GLU A 131 5.27 -26.82 1.16
C GLU A 131 4.44 -27.34 2.37
N ARG A 132 4.54 -26.61 3.50
CA ARG A 132 3.83 -26.92 4.75
C ARG A 132 2.37 -26.45 4.74
N ALA A 133 2.04 -25.49 3.88
CA ALA A 133 0.67 -25.11 3.60
C ALA A 133 0.06 -26.24 2.76
N LYS A 134 -0.35 -27.33 3.41
CA LYS A 134 -1.15 -28.35 2.73
C LYS A 134 -2.48 -27.69 2.35
N PRO A 135 -2.83 -27.58 1.06
CA PRO A 135 -4.20 -27.26 0.69
C PRO A 135 -5.03 -28.46 1.13
N LYS A 136 -5.56 -28.42 2.36
CA LYS A 136 -6.62 -29.35 2.73
C LYS A 136 -7.80 -28.92 1.87
N LEU A 137 -8.41 -29.85 1.14
CA LEU A 137 -9.58 -29.61 0.28
C LEU A 137 -10.77 -28.93 1.01
N ASP A 138 -10.70 -28.80 2.35
CA ASP A 138 -11.68 -28.11 3.20
C ASP A 138 -11.17 -26.77 3.78
N ALA A 139 -9.93 -26.35 3.48
CA ALA A 139 -9.22 -25.20 4.10
C ALA A 139 -8.91 -24.04 3.12
N ASP A 140 -9.62 -23.98 1.99
CA ASP A 140 -9.37 -23.10 0.84
C ASP A 140 -9.56 -21.60 1.14
N ARG A 141 -8.75 -20.99 2.02
CA ARG A 141 -8.64 -19.54 2.09
C ARG A 141 -7.51 -19.11 1.17
N ILE A 142 -7.79 -18.12 0.34
CA ILE A 142 -6.85 -17.56 -0.63
C ILE A 142 -6.70 -16.08 -0.33
N ILE A 143 -5.46 -15.61 -0.35
CA ILE A 143 -5.15 -14.19 -0.31
C ILE A 143 -4.81 -13.74 -1.72
N ILE A 144 -5.58 -12.81 -2.29
CA ILE A 144 -5.14 -12.03 -3.44
C ILE A 144 -4.22 -10.94 -2.91
N TYR A 145 -2.93 -11.01 -3.23
CA TYR A 145 -1.94 -10.03 -2.81
C TYR A 145 -1.70 -9.02 -3.92
N LEU A 146 -1.86 -7.74 -3.56
CA LEU A 146 -1.64 -6.59 -4.42
C LEU A 146 -0.39 -5.89 -3.91
N HIS A 147 0.68 -5.98 -4.67
CA HIS A 147 1.99 -5.51 -4.23
C HIS A 147 2.07 -3.99 -4.07
N GLY A 148 2.98 -3.51 -3.21
CA GLY A 148 3.36 -2.10 -3.16
C GLY A 148 4.32 -1.71 -4.30
N GLY A 149 4.75 -0.45 -4.32
CA GLY A 149 5.71 0.05 -5.32
C GLY A 149 5.23 1.27 -6.11
N GLY A 150 4.23 2.01 -5.59
CA GLY A 150 3.77 3.25 -6.19
C GLY A 150 3.15 3.08 -7.59
N TYR A 151 2.69 1.86 -7.92
CA TYR A 151 2.28 1.45 -9.27
C TYR A 151 3.41 1.49 -10.31
N ILE A 152 4.66 1.70 -9.91
CA ILE A 152 5.83 1.81 -10.81
C ILE A 152 6.66 0.52 -10.76
N VAL A 153 6.77 -0.11 -9.58
CA VAL A 153 7.61 -1.29 -9.35
C VAL A 153 6.88 -2.39 -8.60
N GLY A 154 7.52 -3.56 -8.54
CA GLY A 154 7.04 -4.78 -7.92
C GLY A 154 6.64 -5.79 -8.98
N ASP A 155 6.98 -7.05 -8.71
CA ASP A 155 6.69 -8.22 -9.51
C ASP A 155 6.77 -9.46 -8.61
N VAL A 156 6.48 -10.64 -9.14
CA VAL A 156 6.56 -11.89 -8.40
C VAL A 156 7.97 -12.19 -7.88
N GLN A 157 9.03 -11.74 -8.57
CA GLN A 157 10.40 -11.99 -8.11
C GLN A 157 10.68 -11.23 -6.81
N ALA A 158 10.30 -9.95 -6.77
CA ALA A 158 10.45 -9.08 -5.62
C ALA A 158 9.59 -9.51 -4.42
N TYR A 159 8.35 -9.95 -4.65
CA TYR A 159 7.39 -10.19 -3.58
C TYR A 159 7.24 -11.66 -3.14
N SER A 160 7.61 -12.63 -3.98
CA SER A 160 7.31 -14.03 -3.68
C SER A 160 7.92 -14.55 -2.39
N GLY A 161 9.05 -14.01 -1.93
CA GLY A 161 9.60 -14.38 -0.62
C GLY A 161 8.75 -13.91 0.56
N PHE A 162 8.23 -12.69 0.49
CA PHE A 162 7.29 -12.15 1.47
C PHE A 162 5.95 -12.90 1.42
N GLU A 163 5.40 -13.10 0.22
CA GLU A 163 4.12 -13.81 0.02
C GLU A 163 4.21 -15.27 0.46
N CYS A 164 5.36 -15.92 0.26
CA CYS A 164 5.58 -17.26 0.79
C CYS A 164 5.62 -17.30 2.31
N HIS A 165 6.18 -16.25 2.94
CA HIS A 165 6.15 -16.11 4.39
C HIS A 165 4.70 -16.00 4.88
N LEU A 166 3.85 -15.23 4.21
CA LEU A 166 2.43 -15.13 4.51
C LEU A 166 1.71 -16.46 4.31
N SER A 167 1.97 -17.15 3.19
CA SER A 167 1.43 -18.49 2.93
C SER A 167 1.76 -19.46 4.07
N ARG A 168 3.02 -19.47 4.52
CA ARG A 168 3.47 -20.31 5.64
C ARG A 168 2.82 -19.92 6.96
N LEU A 169 2.70 -18.63 7.26
CA LEU A 169 2.15 -18.13 8.52
C LEU A 169 0.66 -18.40 8.64
N PHE A 170 -0.10 -18.15 7.57
CA PHE A 170 -1.55 -18.28 7.57
C PHE A 170 -2.03 -19.66 7.12
N ASN A 171 -1.13 -20.50 6.61
CA ASN A 171 -1.46 -21.80 6.01
C ASN A 171 -2.50 -21.65 4.88
N VAL A 172 -2.22 -20.73 3.95
CA VAL A 172 -3.08 -20.35 2.81
C VAL A 172 -2.29 -20.28 1.52
N THR A 173 -2.99 -20.32 0.39
CA THR A 173 -2.43 -19.93 -0.91
C THR A 173 -2.47 -18.41 -1.04
N VAL A 174 -1.40 -17.82 -1.55
CA VAL A 174 -1.34 -16.40 -1.90
C VAL A 174 -1.30 -16.30 -3.43
N ILE A 175 -2.17 -15.49 -4.02
CA ILE A 175 -2.16 -15.18 -5.45
C ILE A 175 -1.53 -13.80 -5.60
N HIS A 176 -0.32 -13.76 -6.16
CA HIS A 176 0.32 -12.52 -6.60
C HIS A 176 -0.28 -12.10 -7.94
N LEU A 177 -0.82 -10.89 -8.04
CA LEU A 177 -1.30 -10.33 -9.31
C LEU A 177 -0.21 -9.50 -9.99
N GLU A 178 0.12 -9.83 -11.24
CA GLU A 178 1.00 -9.02 -12.11
C GLU A 178 0.16 -7.90 -12.76
N TYR A 179 -0.27 -6.93 -11.96
CA TYR A 179 -1.07 -5.82 -12.48
C TYR A 179 -0.20 -4.83 -13.25
N ARG A 180 -0.81 -4.17 -14.24
CA ARG A 180 -0.15 -3.21 -15.13
C ARG A 180 0.35 -1.99 -14.37
N LEU A 181 1.57 -1.58 -14.70
CA LEU A 181 2.32 -0.52 -14.03
C LEU A 181 2.37 0.77 -14.86
N VAL A 182 2.56 1.90 -14.18
CA VAL A 182 2.86 3.19 -14.79
C VAL A 182 4.36 3.29 -15.09
N PRO A 183 4.77 4.06 -16.11
CA PRO A 183 3.96 4.96 -16.95
C PRO A 183 3.23 4.29 -18.13
N GLU A 184 3.51 3.02 -18.45
CA GLU A 184 2.94 2.32 -19.62
C GLU A 184 1.41 2.23 -19.55
N HIS A 185 0.89 2.03 -18.35
CA HIS A 185 -0.53 1.84 -18.10
C HIS A 185 -0.99 2.70 -16.92
N PRO A 186 -1.39 3.95 -17.17
CA PRO A 186 -1.94 4.83 -16.14
C PRO A 186 -3.16 4.24 -15.43
N LEU A 187 -3.46 4.72 -14.22
CA LEU A 187 -4.74 4.43 -13.57
C LEU A 187 -5.90 4.81 -14.50
N PRO A 188 -6.96 3.97 -14.60
CA PRO A 188 -7.33 2.89 -13.67
C PRO A 188 -6.81 1.48 -14.02
N ALA A 189 -5.83 1.31 -14.92
CA ALA A 189 -5.42 -0.01 -15.42
C ALA A 189 -5.17 -1.08 -14.33
N ALA A 190 -4.46 -0.73 -13.25
CA ALA A 190 -4.22 -1.63 -12.12
C ALA A 190 -5.52 -2.04 -11.38
N VAL A 191 -6.52 -1.15 -11.31
CA VAL A 191 -7.84 -1.43 -10.72
C VAL A 191 -8.60 -2.41 -11.60
N ASP A 192 -8.58 -2.20 -12.91
CA ASP A 192 -9.22 -3.10 -13.87
C ASP A 192 -8.61 -4.51 -13.77
N ASP A 193 -7.29 -4.61 -13.64
CA ASP A 193 -6.59 -5.89 -13.50
C ASP A 193 -6.98 -6.62 -12.22
N ALA A 194 -7.04 -5.90 -11.10
CA ALA A 194 -7.43 -6.46 -9.79
C ALA A 194 -8.88 -6.96 -9.80
N LEU A 195 -9.80 -6.18 -10.38
CA LEU A 195 -11.20 -6.57 -10.53
C LEU A 195 -11.35 -7.76 -11.47
N THR A 196 -10.58 -7.84 -12.55
CA THR A 196 -10.60 -8.97 -13.48
C THR A 196 -10.18 -10.26 -12.78
N LEU A 197 -9.08 -10.26 -12.03
CA LEU A 197 -8.66 -11.43 -11.26
C LEU A 197 -9.74 -11.84 -10.26
N TYR A 198 -10.25 -10.89 -9.46
CA TYR A 198 -11.26 -11.16 -8.45
C TYR A 198 -12.53 -11.79 -9.06
N ARG A 199 -13.06 -11.20 -10.13
CA ARG A 199 -14.25 -11.72 -10.84
C ARG A 199 -13.99 -13.06 -11.49
N ALA A 200 -12.83 -13.26 -12.12
CA ALA A 200 -12.47 -14.53 -12.72
C ALA A 200 -12.42 -15.66 -11.68
N LEU A 201 -11.90 -15.40 -10.48
CA LEU A 201 -11.89 -16.37 -9.37
C LEU A 201 -13.31 -16.71 -8.88
N LEU A 202 -14.18 -15.71 -8.76
CA LEU A 202 -15.59 -15.93 -8.40
C LEU A 202 -16.33 -16.76 -9.46
N HIS A 203 -16.17 -16.42 -10.75
CA HIS A 203 -16.75 -17.17 -11.87
C HIS A 203 -16.17 -18.58 -11.99
N GLY A 204 -14.91 -18.78 -11.60
CA GLY A 204 -14.26 -20.09 -11.48
C GLY A 204 -14.73 -20.94 -10.30
N GLY A 205 -15.69 -20.46 -9.51
CA GLY A 205 -16.34 -21.23 -8.43
C GLY A 205 -15.71 -21.05 -7.05
N ILE A 206 -14.74 -20.14 -6.87
CA ILE A 206 -14.19 -19.81 -5.56
C ILE A 206 -15.15 -18.81 -4.88
N PRO A 207 -15.80 -19.16 -3.76
CA PRO A 207 -16.74 -18.24 -3.12
C PRO A 207 -16.00 -17.06 -2.47
N ALA A 208 -16.62 -15.88 -2.47
CA ALA A 208 -16.04 -14.67 -1.86
C ALA A 208 -15.66 -14.86 -0.38
N SER A 209 -16.37 -15.70 0.37
CA SER A 209 -16.07 -16.02 1.78
C SER A 209 -14.73 -16.73 1.99
N ARG A 210 -14.11 -17.19 0.92
CA ARG A 210 -12.79 -17.84 0.89
C ARG A 210 -11.69 -16.93 0.37
N LEU A 211 -12.02 -15.73 -0.13
CA LEU A 211 -11.07 -14.76 -0.63
C LEU A 211 -10.82 -13.66 0.40
N ALA A 212 -9.56 -13.30 0.58
CA ALA A 212 -9.15 -12.06 1.21
C ALA A 212 -8.29 -11.26 0.22
N ILE A 213 -8.48 -9.95 0.16
CA ILE A 213 -7.60 -9.05 -0.60
C ILE A 213 -6.68 -8.37 0.39
N MET A 214 -5.39 -8.37 0.10
CA MET A 214 -4.36 -7.78 0.95
C MET A 214 -3.34 -7.05 0.09
N GLY A 215 -2.75 -5.98 0.61
CA GLY A 215 -1.68 -5.28 -0.07
C GLY A 215 -0.98 -4.28 0.84
N ASP A 216 0.23 -3.89 0.45
CA ASP A 216 1.04 -2.90 1.15
C ASP A 216 1.18 -1.63 0.32
N SER A 217 1.41 -0.49 0.98
CA SER A 217 1.68 0.78 0.30
C SER A 217 0.62 1.09 -0.78
N ALA A 218 1.03 1.26 -2.05
CA ALA A 218 0.12 1.43 -3.19
C ALA A 218 -0.88 0.28 -3.35
N GLY A 219 -0.46 -0.97 -3.17
CA GLY A 219 -1.32 -2.15 -3.19
C GLY A 219 -2.32 -2.20 -2.03
N GLY A 220 -2.00 -1.58 -0.90
CA GLY A 220 -2.97 -1.33 0.18
C GLY A 220 -4.07 -0.35 -0.24
N GLY A 221 -3.71 0.67 -1.04
CA GLY A 221 -4.68 1.53 -1.71
C GLY A 221 -5.53 0.77 -2.73
N LEU A 222 -4.89 -0.07 -3.57
CA LEU A 222 -5.56 -0.89 -4.58
C LEU A 222 -6.54 -1.89 -3.96
N THR A 223 -6.20 -2.44 -2.79
CA THR A 223 -7.08 -3.31 -1.99
C THR A 223 -8.41 -2.64 -1.65
N LEU A 224 -8.42 -1.32 -1.39
CA LEU A 224 -9.66 -0.59 -1.09
C LEU A 224 -10.47 -0.24 -2.35
N LEU A 225 -9.85 -0.30 -3.52
CA LEU A 225 -10.46 0.01 -4.82
C LEU A 225 -11.00 -1.23 -5.54
N THR A 226 -10.68 -2.42 -5.05
CA THR A 226 -11.09 -3.72 -5.60
C THR A 226 -12.30 -4.25 -4.84
#